data_AF-A0A7X3VJ56-F1
#
_entry.id   AF-A0A7X3VJ56-F1
#
_cell.length_a   1.000
_cell.length_b   1.000
_cell.length_c   1.000
_cell.angle_alpha   90.00
_cell.angle_beta   90.00
_cell.angle_gamma   90.00
#
_symmetry.space_group_name_H-M   'P 1'
#
loop_
_entity.id
_entity.type
_entity.pdbx_description
1 polymer ?
#
loop_
_entity_poly.entity_id
_entity_poly.type
_entity_poly.pdbx_seq_one_letter_code
_entity_poly.pdbx_strand_id
1 'polypeptide(L)'
;MNCPRCKRRDAVKNGKARGSQRYKCKACGFQFTRQTTRGRPPWQRALAVFLYCRGVSISDIARMFSVAPSTVFKWIRKFGSEYTPLPETAAGGTIFLDANEITEYLEKQSESSESGKIFVVIPEDVSSENVVVGIKQD
;
A
#
# COMPACT_ATOMS: atom_id res chain seq x y z
N MET A 1 26.70 -14.47 16.93
CA MET A 1 25.72 -14.11 15.86
C MET A 1 24.38 -13.82 16.49
N ASN A 2 23.70 -12.75 16.07
CA ASN A 2 22.34 -12.46 16.56
C ASN A 2 21.31 -13.26 15.76
N CYS A 3 20.32 -13.82 16.45
CA CYS A 3 19.15 -14.41 15.81
C CYS A 3 18.27 -13.32 15.18
N PRO A 4 17.90 -13.38 13.89
CA PRO A 4 17.05 -12.37 13.26
C PRO A 4 15.61 -12.36 13.80
N ARG A 5 15.17 -13.42 14.48
CA ARG A 5 13.82 -13.51 15.08
C ARG A 5 13.77 -12.95 16.50
N CYS A 6 14.62 -13.45 17.41
CA CYS A 6 14.58 -13.08 18.84
C CYS A 6 15.72 -12.15 19.28
N LYS A 7 16.60 -11.74 18.37
CA LYS A 7 17.75 -10.84 18.58
C LYS A 7 18.82 -11.30 19.59
N ARG A 8 18.66 -12.47 20.25
CA ARG A 8 19.66 -13.06 21.17
C ARG A 8 20.92 -13.54 20.45
N ARG A 9 22.05 -13.60 21.18
CA ARG A 9 23.39 -13.95 20.68
C ARG A 9 23.71 -15.46 20.68
N ASP A 10 22.72 -16.33 20.91
CA ASP A 10 22.92 -17.77 21.12
C ASP A 10 22.77 -18.61 19.84
N ALA A 11 23.24 -18.10 18.70
CA ALA A 11 23.20 -18.82 17.44
C ALA A 11 24.43 -19.71 17.26
N VAL A 12 24.21 -21.00 17.04
CA VAL A 12 25.26 -22.01 16.78
C VAL A 12 25.21 -22.50 15.34
N LYS A 13 26.35 -22.96 14.82
CA LYS A 13 26.45 -23.58 13.49
C LYS A 13 25.57 -24.84 13.44
N ASN A 14 24.81 -25.00 12.37
CA ASN A 14 23.84 -26.09 12.20
C ASN A 14 23.83 -26.60 10.75
N GLY A 15 24.98 -27.12 10.30
CA GLY A 15 25.19 -27.61 8.93
C GLY A 15 25.35 -26.50 7.89
N LYS A 16 25.32 -26.88 6.61
CA LYS A 16 25.36 -25.97 5.46
C LYS A 16 24.11 -26.14 4.60
N ALA A 17 23.64 -25.07 3.98
CA ALA A 17 22.55 -25.10 3.01
C ALA A 17 22.96 -24.32 1.77
N ARG A 18 22.89 -24.95 0.59
CA ARG A 18 23.31 -24.37 -0.71
C ARG A 18 24.72 -23.77 -0.64
N GLY A 19 25.66 -24.52 -0.07
CA GLY A 19 27.06 -24.09 0.11
C GLY A 19 27.30 -23.05 1.22
N SER A 20 26.25 -22.41 1.74
CA SER A 20 26.36 -21.39 2.79
C SER A 20 26.18 -21.96 4.19
N GLN A 21 26.86 -21.37 5.18
CA GLN A 21 26.76 -21.79 6.58
C GLN A 21 25.35 -21.53 7.14
N ARG A 22 24.71 -22.55 7.70
CA ARG A 22 23.42 -22.44 8.39
C ARG A 22 23.65 -22.34 9.90
N TYR A 23 22.80 -21.59 10.57
CA TYR A 23 22.80 -21.37 12.01
C TYR A 23 21.46 -21.75 12.62
N LYS A 24 21.46 -22.18 13.88
CA LYS A 24 20.27 -22.43 14.69
C LYS A 24 20.40 -21.63 15.99
N CYS A 25 19.36 -20.88 16.34
CA CYS A 25 19.29 -20.21 17.64
C CYS A 25 18.93 -21.23 18.72
N LYS A 26 19.72 -21.31 19.81
CA LYS A 26 19.41 -22.17 20.95
C LYS A 26 18.18 -21.70 21.73
N ALA A 27 17.96 -20.39 21.82
CA ALA A 27 16.86 -19.83 22.60
C ALA A 27 15.47 -20.01 21.97
N CYS A 28 15.35 -19.88 20.65
CA CYS A 28 14.04 -19.95 19.95
C CYS A 28 13.96 -21.05 18.89
N GLY A 29 15.01 -21.85 18.70
CA GLY A 29 15.07 -22.91 17.69
C GLY A 29 15.15 -22.44 16.24
N PHE A 30 15.04 -21.12 15.96
CA PHE A 30 14.99 -20.59 14.60
C PHE A 30 16.27 -20.88 13.81
N GLN A 31 16.10 -21.40 12.59
CA GLN A 31 17.19 -21.73 11.68
C GLN A 31 17.31 -20.70 10.57
N PHE A 32 18.51 -20.17 10.35
CA PHE A 32 18.77 -19.14 9.34
C PHE A 32 20.14 -19.31 8.70
N THR A 33 20.25 -18.96 7.43
CA THR A 33 21.52 -19.04 6.66
C THR A 33 22.09 -17.65 6.41
N ARG A 34 21.24 -16.64 6.30
CA ARG A 34 21.60 -15.24 6.04
C ARG A 34 21.05 -14.37 7.17
N GLN A 35 21.81 -13.37 7.60
CA GLN A 35 21.36 -12.41 8.62
C GLN A 35 20.60 -11.21 8.03
N THR A 36 20.83 -10.89 6.75
CA THR A 36 20.10 -9.80 6.10
C THR A 36 18.65 -10.20 5.86
N THR A 37 17.75 -9.27 6.13
CA THR A 37 16.31 -9.39 5.83
C THR A 37 16.10 -9.70 4.35
N ARG A 38 15.12 -10.55 4.03
CA ARG A 38 14.78 -10.87 2.64
C ARG A 38 14.04 -9.69 1.98
N GLY A 39 14.33 -9.47 0.71
CA GLY A 39 13.65 -8.49 -0.14
C GLY A 39 14.33 -7.11 -0.19
N ARG A 40 13.68 -6.16 -0.86
CA ARG A 40 14.14 -4.77 -0.95
C ARG A 40 14.06 -4.07 0.41
N PRO A 41 14.94 -3.08 0.68
CA PRO A 41 14.98 -2.37 1.94
C PRO A 41 13.65 -1.63 2.21
N PRO A 42 13.26 -1.44 3.49
CA PRO A 42 11.98 -0.83 3.85
C PRO A 42 11.75 0.56 3.24
N TRP A 43 12.80 1.39 3.19
CA TRP A 43 12.71 2.75 2.63
C TRP A 43 12.30 2.78 1.16
N GLN A 44 12.71 1.79 0.35
CA GLN A 44 12.30 1.71 -1.07
C GLN A 44 10.81 1.43 -1.20
N ARG A 45 10.26 0.61 -0.30
CA ARG A 45 8.83 0.29 -0.31
C ARG A 45 8.01 1.50 0.13
N ALA A 46 8.46 2.19 1.18
CA ALA A 46 7.84 3.43 1.64
C ALA A 46 7.84 4.52 0.57
N LEU A 47 8.98 4.74 -0.10
CA LEU A 47 9.09 5.71 -1.19
C LEU A 47 8.22 5.33 -2.39
N ALA A 48 8.12 4.04 -2.74
CA ALA A 48 7.24 3.57 -3.80
C ALA A 48 5.76 3.88 -3.51
N VAL A 49 5.31 3.67 -2.27
CA VAL A 49 3.95 4.02 -1.85
C VAL A 49 3.73 5.53 -1.92
N PHE A 50 4.67 6.32 -1.38
CA PHE A 50 4.58 7.78 -1.42
C PHE A 50 4.46 8.33 -2.85
N LEU A 51 5.27 7.82 -3.79
CA LEU A 51 5.22 8.23 -5.19
C LEU A 51 3.91 7.84 -5.87
N TYR A 52 3.35 6.68 -5.51
CA TYR A 52 2.04 6.25 -5.99
C TYR A 52 0.93 7.19 -5.51
N CYS A 53 0.90 7.54 -4.22
CA CYS A 53 -0.04 8.53 -3.67
C CYS A 53 0.10 9.91 -4.35
N ARG A 54 1.29 10.25 -4.87
CA ARG A 54 1.53 11.50 -5.60
C ARG A 54 1.13 11.45 -7.08
N GLY A 55 0.64 10.31 -7.57
CA GLY A 55 0.18 10.13 -8.94
C GLY A 55 1.23 9.59 -9.91
N VAL A 56 2.39 9.14 -9.43
CA VAL A 56 3.40 8.50 -10.31
C VAL A 56 2.94 7.10 -10.67
N SER A 57 3.04 6.74 -11.95
CA SER A 57 2.58 5.43 -12.43
C SER A 57 3.38 4.28 -11.81
N ILE A 58 2.72 3.13 -11.61
CA ILE A 58 3.36 1.91 -11.10
C ILE A 58 4.54 1.48 -11.99
N SER A 59 4.41 1.66 -13.30
CA SER A 59 5.45 1.34 -14.29
C SER A 59 6.68 2.22 -14.13
N ASP A 60 6.51 3.51 -13.87
CA ASP A 60 7.61 4.45 -13.66
C ASP A 60 8.35 4.17 -12.36
N ILE A 61 7.61 3.91 -11.29
CA ILE A 61 8.17 3.52 -9.99
C ILE A 61 8.95 2.20 -10.13
N ALA A 62 8.42 1.24 -10.89
CA ALA A 62 9.05 -0.05 -11.12
C ALA A 62 10.37 0.09 -11.90
N ARG A 63 10.39 0.95 -12.91
CA ARG A 63 11.60 1.31 -13.67
C ARG A 63 12.63 2.00 -12.77
N MET A 64 12.21 2.95 -11.93
CA MET A 64 13.09 3.66 -11.00
C MET A 64 13.79 2.71 -10.00
N PHE A 65 13.08 1.70 -9.49
CA PHE A 65 13.67 0.72 -8.58
C PHE A 65 14.26 -0.52 -9.28
N SER A 66 14.17 -0.62 -10.60
CA SER A 66 14.53 -1.80 -11.40
C SER A 66 13.88 -3.08 -10.83
N VAL A 67 12.56 -3.06 -10.71
CA VAL A 67 11.73 -4.20 -10.27
C VAL A 67 10.58 -4.41 -11.25
N ALA A 68 9.92 -5.57 -11.18
CA ALA A 68 8.71 -5.79 -11.96
C ALA A 68 7.56 -4.90 -11.44
N PRO A 69 6.67 -4.36 -12.29
CA PRO A 69 5.50 -3.59 -11.87
C PRO A 69 4.62 -4.31 -10.85
N SER A 70 4.48 -5.62 -11.00
CA SER A 70 3.76 -6.49 -10.05
C SER A 70 4.36 -6.49 -8.64
N THR A 71 5.65 -6.18 -8.49
CA THR A 71 6.32 -6.05 -7.19
C THR A 71 5.90 -4.77 -6.50
N VAL A 72 5.85 -3.66 -7.24
CA VAL A 72 5.38 -2.36 -6.75
C VAL A 72 3.91 -2.44 -6.36
N PHE A 73 3.08 -3.06 -7.21
CA PHE A 73 1.67 -3.29 -6.91
C PHE A 73 1.47 -4.09 -5.60
N LYS A 74 2.28 -5.13 -5.37
CA LYS A 74 2.26 -5.88 -4.10
C LYS A 74 2.64 -5.02 -2.90
N TRP A 75 3.56 -4.07 -3.04
CA TRP A 75 3.91 -3.15 -1.96
C TRP A 75 2.76 -2.21 -1.62
N ILE A 76 2.13 -1.62 -2.65
CA ILE A 76 0.97 -0.73 -2.51
C ILE A 76 -0.20 -1.48 -1.85
N ARG A 77 -0.57 -2.65 -2.39
CA ARG A 77 -1.68 -3.45 -1.84
C ARG A 77 -1.44 -3.86 -0.39
N LYS A 78 -0.20 -4.26 -0.07
CA LYS A 78 0.15 -4.62 1.31
C LYS A 78 0.01 -3.41 2.24
N PHE A 79 0.45 -2.23 1.80
CA PHE A 79 0.29 -1.00 2.56
C PHE A 79 -1.19 -0.69 2.79
N GLY A 80 -2.02 -0.66 1.74
CA GLY A 80 -3.46 -0.41 1.87
C GLY A 80 -4.16 -1.40 2.82
N SER A 81 -3.82 -2.70 2.77
CA SER A 81 -4.41 -3.69 3.68
C SER A 81 -3.99 -3.55 5.14
N GLU A 82 -2.85 -2.92 5.42
CA GLU A 82 -2.30 -2.78 6.76
C GLU A 82 -2.79 -1.50 7.45
N TYR A 83 -3.16 -0.47 6.67
CA TYR A 83 -3.55 0.85 7.17
C TYR A 83 -5.01 1.25 6.90
N THR A 84 -5.74 0.50 6.08
CA THR A 84 -7.16 0.76 5.80
C THR A 84 -8.01 -0.43 6.26
N PRO A 85 -8.47 -0.48 7.52
CA PRO A 85 -9.66 -1.28 7.82
C PRO A 85 -10.81 -0.69 7.00
N LEU A 86 -11.43 -1.50 6.13
CA LEU A 86 -12.62 -1.10 5.40
C LEU A 86 -13.64 -0.55 6.40
N PRO A 87 -14.23 0.64 6.18
CA PRO A 87 -15.30 1.11 7.04
C PRO A 87 -16.47 0.12 6.93
N GLU A 88 -16.83 -0.48 8.06
CA GLU A 88 -18.05 -1.27 8.20
C GLU A 88 -19.24 -0.33 7.99
N THR A 89 -19.86 -0.43 6.81
CA THR A 89 -21.20 0.01 6.42
C THR A 89 -21.88 1.17 7.19
N ALA A 90 -22.15 2.24 6.43
CA ALA A 90 -23.42 2.95 6.33
C ALA A 90 -23.95 3.76 7.52
N ALA A 91 -24.08 5.08 7.30
CA ALA A 91 -25.23 5.87 7.76
C ALA A 91 -25.39 7.14 6.90
N GLY A 92 -26.50 7.23 6.15
CA GLY A 92 -27.08 8.51 5.71
C GLY A 92 -26.69 9.03 4.32
N GLY A 93 -27.40 8.56 3.27
CA GLY A 93 -27.63 9.34 2.05
C GLY A 93 -26.51 9.43 1.01
N THR A 94 -25.38 8.77 1.21
CA THR A 94 -24.29 8.74 0.22
C THR A 94 -24.58 7.72 -0.87
N ILE A 95 -24.80 8.21 -2.10
CA ILE A 95 -24.80 7.37 -3.29
C ILE A 95 -23.32 7.14 -3.66
N PHE A 96 -22.90 5.87 -3.67
CA PHE A 96 -21.58 5.51 -4.15
C PHE A 96 -21.61 5.58 -5.67
N LEU A 97 -20.81 6.48 -6.25
CA LEU A 97 -20.60 6.54 -7.69
C LEU A 97 -19.27 5.87 -8.03
N ASP A 98 -19.29 4.94 -8.97
CA ASP A 98 -18.07 4.31 -9.47
C ASP A 98 -17.25 5.28 -10.35
N ALA A 99 -15.97 4.99 -10.58
CA ALA A 99 -15.06 5.87 -11.32
C ALA A 99 -15.58 6.23 -12.73
N ASN A 100 -16.30 5.30 -13.38
CA ASN A 100 -16.93 5.55 -14.67
C ASN A 100 -18.13 6.50 -14.56
N GLU A 101 -18.95 6.36 -13.52
CA GLU A 101 -20.12 7.22 -13.30
C GLU A 101 -19.71 8.67 -12.98
N ILE A 102 -18.58 8.85 -12.26
CA ILE A 102 -17.99 10.18 -12.04
C ILE A 102 -17.54 10.80 -13.36
N THR A 103 -16.91 10.02 -14.23
CA THR A 103 -16.38 10.50 -15.51
C THR A 103 -17.53 10.88 -16.46
N GLU A 104 -18.53 10.01 -16.59
CA GLU A 104 -19.74 10.27 -17.38
C GLU A 104 -20.51 11.51 -16.90
N TYR A 105 -20.60 11.71 -15.57
CA TYR A 105 -21.25 12.89 -15.00
C TYR A 105 -20.51 14.20 -15.34
N LEU A 106 -19.17 14.19 -15.24
CA LEU A 106 -18.34 15.35 -15.57
C LEU A 106 -18.43 15.72 -17.06
N GLU A 107 -18.46 14.72 -17.94
CA GLU A 107 -18.64 14.93 -19.38
C GLU A 107 -20.00 15.57 -19.68
N LYS A 108 -21.08 15.07 -19.05
CA LYS A 108 -22.45 15.57 -19.26
C LYS A 108 -22.68 17.01 -18.75
N GLN A 109 -21.97 17.43 -17.70
CA GLN A 109 -22.02 18.81 -17.20
C GLN A 109 -21.22 19.79 -18.07
N SER A 110 -20.23 19.32 -18.84
CA SER A 110 -19.52 20.19 -19.79
C SER A 110 -20.39 20.63 -20.98
N GLU A 111 -21.48 19.90 -21.25
CA GLU A 111 -22.40 20.13 -22.36
C GLU A 111 -23.67 20.93 -21.98
N SER A 112 -24.00 21.03 -20.69
CA SER A 112 -25.25 21.66 -20.23
C SER A 112 -24.98 22.88 -19.36
N SER A 113 -25.51 24.05 -19.76
CA SER A 113 -25.28 25.35 -19.11
C SER A 113 -26.02 25.55 -17.76
N GLU A 114 -26.69 24.51 -17.25
CA GLU A 114 -27.35 24.56 -15.94
C GLU A 114 -26.36 24.14 -14.86
N SER A 115 -25.77 25.15 -14.23
CA SER A 115 -24.71 25.02 -13.22
C SER A 115 -25.19 24.30 -11.96
N GLY A 116 -25.05 22.97 -11.92
CA GLY A 116 -25.10 22.21 -10.67
C GLY A 116 -23.83 22.47 -9.86
N LYS A 117 -23.97 22.80 -8.57
CA LYS A 117 -22.80 22.96 -7.68
C LYS A 117 -22.33 21.59 -7.19
N ILE A 118 -21.11 21.21 -7.54
CA ILE A 118 -20.46 20.01 -7.02
C ILE A 118 -19.86 20.35 -5.65
N PHE A 119 -20.20 19.58 -4.62
CA PHE A 119 -19.57 19.68 -3.31
C PHE A 119 -18.71 18.44 -3.07
N VAL A 120 -17.40 18.63 -3.00
CA VAL A 120 -16.48 17.58 -2.54
C VAL A 120 -16.49 17.61 -1.03
N VAL A 121 -17.14 16.63 -0.40
CA VAL A 121 -17.10 16.45 1.04
C VAL A 121 -15.82 15.66 1.33
N ILE A 122 -14.79 16.39 1.74
CA ILE A 122 -13.60 15.80 2.36
C ILE A 122 -13.95 15.67 3.84
N PRO A 123 -14.21 14.46 4.38
CA PRO A 123 -14.43 14.30 5.80
C PRO A 123 -13.19 14.84 6.56
N GLU A 124 -13.42 15.60 7.64
CA GLU A 124 -12.37 16.30 8.41
C GLU A 124 -11.32 15.36 9.04
N ASP A 125 -11.57 14.05 9.03
CA ASP A 125 -10.56 13.06 9.42
C ASP A 125 -9.62 12.76 8.23
N VAL A 126 -8.52 13.49 8.20
CA VAL A 126 -7.37 13.42 7.27
C VAL A 126 -6.65 12.05 7.30
N SER A 127 -7.27 10.97 7.79
CA SER A 127 -6.70 9.62 7.82
C SER A 127 -7.38 8.61 6.91
N SER A 128 -8.48 8.95 6.24
CA SER A 128 -9.10 8.09 5.24
C SER A 128 -9.00 8.71 3.85
N GLU A 129 -8.33 8.02 2.92
CA GLU A 129 -8.29 8.32 1.47
C GLU A 129 -9.67 8.14 0.79
N ASN A 130 -10.76 8.52 1.45
CA ASN A 130 -12.10 8.52 0.89
C ASN A 130 -12.48 9.97 0.61
N VAL A 131 -12.31 10.38 -0.65
CA VAL A 131 -12.89 11.62 -1.17
C VAL A 131 -14.33 11.30 -1.55
N VAL A 132 -15.31 11.84 -0.80
CA VAL A 132 -16.72 11.66 -1.11
C VAL A 132 -17.19 12.84 -1.95
N VAL A 133 -17.44 12.60 -3.23
CA VAL A 133 -17.99 13.63 -4.12
C VAL A 133 -19.51 13.53 -4.07
N GLY A 134 -20.17 14.57 -3.57
CA GLY A 134 -21.63 14.69 -3.54
C GLY A 134 -22.12 15.76 -4.51
N ILE A 135 -23.22 15.48 -5.19
CA ILE A 135 -23.91 16.43 -6.05
C ILE A 135 -25.24 16.75 -5.38
N LYS A 136 -25.54 18.04 -5.19
CA LYS A 136 -26.88 18.50 -4.77
C LYS A 136 -27.52 19.24 -5.94
N GLN A 137 -28.66 18.74 -6.42
CA GLN A 137 -29.54 19.48 -7.32
C GLN A 137 -30.54 20.25 -6.45
N ASP A 138 -30.65 21.57 -6.67
CA ASP A 138 -31.73 22.41 -6.11
C ASP A 138 -32.98 22.33 -7.00
#